data_AF-A0A966D3H8-F1
#
_entry.id   AF-A0A966D3H8-F1
#
_cell.length_a   1.000
_cell.length_b   1.000
_cell.length_c   1.000
_cell.angle_alpha   90.00
_cell.angle_beta   90.00
_cell.angle_gamma   90.00
#
_symmetry.space_group_name_H-M   'P 1'
#
loop_
_entity.id
_entity.type
_entity.pdbx_description
1 polymer ?
#
loop_
_entity_poly.entity_id
_entity_poly.type
_entity_poly.pdbx_seq_one_letter_code
_entity_poly.pdbx_strand_id
1 'polypeptide(L)'
;MRFPEAFTAEMNQLFSDWMAPSDADAFWQSLDQPSASGLRANSLKISRDDLRRLLVDLTGVSADQFPDVPWADDGLYIPATLQPG
;
A
#
# COMPACT_ATOMS: atom_id res chain seq x y z
N MET A 1 7.47 14.98 6.99
CA MET A 1 7.34 14.33 8.32
C MET A 1 8.63 14.57 9.10
N ARG A 2 8.64 14.66 10.45
CA ARG A 2 9.91 14.76 11.21
C ARG A 2 10.14 13.44 11.97
N PHE A 3 11.16 12.70 11.58
CA PHE A 3 11.57 11.47 12.25
C PHE A 3 12.50 11.76 13.44
N PRO A 4 12.52 10.91 14.47
CA PRO A 4 13.52 10.99 15.54
C PRO A 4 14.94 10.87 14.98
N GLU A 5 15.88 11.68 15.46
CA GLU A 5 17.27 11.67 14.97
C GLU A 5 17.93 10.29 15.09
N ALA A 6 17.67 9.58 16.19
CA ALA A 6 18.17 8.22 16.40
C ALA A 6 17.70 7.24 15.31
N PHE A 7 16.46 7.38 14.82
CA PHE A 7 15.94 6.53 13.75
C PHE A 7 16.66 6.82 12.43
N THR A 8 16.81 8.11 12.07
CA THR A 8 17.48 8.49 10.83
C THR A 8 18.95 8.05 10.82
N ALA A 9 19.65 8.19 11.95
CA ALA A 9 21.03 7.74 12.08
C ALA A 9 21.15 6.22 11.88
N GLU A 10 20.30 5.43 12.55
CA GLU A 10 20.31 3.96 12.45
C GLU A 10 20.00 3.49 11.02
N MET A 11 18.96 4.06 10.39
CA MET A 11 18.60 3.70 9.01
C MET A 11 19.72 4.03 8.03
N ASN A 12 20.34 5.21 8.14
CA ASN A 12 21.46 5.59 7.27
C ASN A 12 22.65 4.64 7.44
N GLN A 13 22.95 4.20 8.66
CA GLN A 13 23.98 3.21 8.91
C GLN A 13 23.64 1.86 8.27
N LEU A 14 22.41 1.36 8.45
CA LEU A 14 21.96 0.11 7.84
C LEU A 14 22.05 0.13 6.30
N PHE A 15 21.66 1.23 5.67
CA PHE A 15 21.78 1.36 4.22
C PHE A 15 23.24 1.42 3.76
N SER A 16 24.11 2.13 4.49
CA SER A 16 25.54 2.20 4.18
C SER A 16 26.23 0.83 4.28
N ASP A 17 25.84 0.00 5.24
CA ASP A 17 26.51 -1.27 5.51
C ASP A 17 26.04 -2.41 4.60
N TRP A 18 24.78 -2.38 4.15
CA TRP A 18 24.12 -3.56 3.56
C TRP A 18 23.47 -3.34 2.19
N MET A 19 23.32 -2.09 1.73
CA MET A 19 22.49 -1.78 0.57
C MET A 19 23.25 -0.95 -0.48
N ALA A 20 22.71 -0.86 -1.69
CA ALA A 20 23.24 0.09 -2.67
C ALA A 20 22.85 1.51 -2.24
N PRO A 21 23.71 2.54 -2.47
CA PRO A 21 23.39 3.92 -2.11
C PRO A 21 22.06 4.43 -2.69
N SER A 22 21.68 3.95 -3.89
CA SER A 22 20.40 4.28 -4.52
C SER A 22 19.18 3.82 -3.73
N ASP A 23 19.31 2.77 -2.92
CA ASP A 23 18.21 2.18 -2.16
C ASP A 23 17.87 3.04 -0.92
N ALA A 24 18.87 3.74 -0.37
CA ALA A 24 18.70 4.67 0.73
C ALA A 24 17.83 5.87 0.30
N ASP A 25 18.15 6.47 -0.84
CA ASP A 25 17.39 7.58 -1.41
C ASP A 25 15.95 7.15 -1.74
N ALA A 26 15.78 5.97 -2.33
CA ALA A 26 14.45 5.43 -2.64
C ALA A 26 13.62 5.17 -1.38
N PHE A 27 14.24 4.66 -0.30
CA PHE A 27 13.57 4.47 0.99
C PHE A 27 13.07 5.80 1.55
N TRP A 28 13.94 6.81 1.63
CA TRP A 28 13.53 8.12 2.16
C TRP A 28 12.44 8.78 1.30
N GLN A 29 12.53 8.67 -0.03
CA GLN A 29 11.48 9.15 -0.95
C GLN A 29 10.15 8.41 -0.77
N SER A 30 10.18 7.12 -0.42
CA SER A 30 8.96 6.33 -0.21
C SER A 30 8.12 6.84 0.97
N LEU A 31 8.76 7.47 1.96
CA LEU A 31 8.09 8.00 3.16
C LEU A 31 7.29 9.28 2.89
N ASP A 32 7.58 9.97 1.79
CA ASP A 32 6.83 11.14 1.34
C ASP A 32 5.70 10.78 0.36
N GLN A 33 5.55 9.50 -0.01
CA GLN A 33 4.45 9.03 -0.86
C GLN A 33 3.16 8.87 -0.04
N PRO A 34 1.98 8.99 -0.68
CA PRO A 34 0.71 8.66 -0.04
C PRO A 34 0.69 7.21 0.47
N SER A 35 0.15 7.00 1.66
CA SER A 35 -0.03 5.65 2.21
C SER A 35 -0.92 4.80 1.29
N ALA A 36 -0.48 3.58 1.00
CA ALA A 36 -1.32 2.61 0.33
C ALA A 36 -2.46 2.14 1.26
N SER A 37 -3.67 2.02 0.72
CA SER A 37 -4.84 1.46 1.40
C SER A 37 -5.32 0.20 0.68
N GLY A 38 -5.81 -0.78 1.43
CA GLY A 38 -6.30 -2.03 0.87
C GLY A 38 -7.41 -2.66 1.70
N LEU A 39 -8.23 -3.47 1.05
CA LEU A 39 -9.24 -4.32 1.67
C LEU A 39 -8.92 -5.79 1.41
N ARG A 40 -9.25 -6.63 2.38
CA ARG A 40 -9.15 -8.08 2.24
C ARG A 40 -10.53 -8.70 2.27
N ALA A 41 -10.87 -9.48 1.25
CA ALA A 41 -12.12 -10.23 1.24
C ALA A 41 -12.11 -11.26 2.37
N ASN A 42 -13.20 -11.34 3.13
CA ASN A 42 -13.42 -12.49 3.99
C ASN A 42 -13.95 -13.62 3.10
N SER A 43 -13.06 -14.51 2.66
CA SER A 43 -13.36 -15.58 1.69
C SER A 43 -14.43 -16.58 2.18
N LEU A 44 -14.73 -16.62 3.48
CA LEU A 44 -15.87 -17.38 4.02
C LEU A 44 -17.24 -16.75 3.69
N LYS A 45 -17.26 -15.51 3.23
CA LYS A 45 -18.48 -14.70 3.02
C LYS A 45 -18.58 -14.14 1.61
N ILE A 46 -17.47 -13.70 1.04
CA ILE A 46 -17.40 -13.05 -0.27
C ILE A 46 -16.07 -13.37 -0.93
N SER A 47 -16.10 -13.66 -2.23
CA SER A 47 -14.87 -13.80 -3.01
C SER A 47 -14.24 -12.43 -3.26
N ARG A 48 -12.94 -12.39 -3.59
CA ARG A 48 -12.26 -11.15 -3.99
C ARG A 48 -12.94 -10.49 -5.20
N ASP A 49 -13.32 -11.29 -6.19
CA ASP A 49 -13.95 -10.77 -7.42
C ASP A 49 -15.34 -10.21 -7.16
N ASP A 50 -16.12 -10.84 -6.28
CA ASP A 50 -17.43 -10.32 -5.87
C ASP A 50 -17.28 -9.09 -4.98
N LEU A 51 -16.26 -9.01 -4.13
CA LEU A 51 -15.93 -7.77 -3.41
C LEU A 51 -15.59 -6.65 -4.40
N ARG A 52 -14.79 -6.92 -5.43
CA ARG A 52 -14.46 -5.92 -6.47
C ARG A 52 -15.72 -5.41 -7.16
N ARG A 53 -16.63 -6.31 -7.57
CA ARG A 53 -17.92 -5.93 -8.16
C ARG A 53 -18.76 -5.08 -7.22
N LEU A 54 -18.86 -5.48 -5.95
CA LEU A 54 -19.57 -4.72 -4.93
C LEU A 54 -19.00 -3.30 -4.75
N LEU A 55 -17.67 -3.16 -4.74
CA LEU A 55 -17.02 -1.85 -4.63
C LEU A 55 -17.30 -0.96 -5.85
N VAL A 56 -17.30 -1.53 -7.07
CA VAL A 56 -17.67 -0.82 -8.30
C VAL A 56 -19.10 -0.32 -8.21
N ASP A 57 -20.04 -1.19 -7.81
CA ASP A 57 -21.46 -0.85 -7.71
C ASP A 57 -21.72 0.23 -6.65
N LEU A 58 -20.99 0.20 -5.52
CA LEU A 58 -21.17 1.15 -4.42
C LEU A 58 -20.53 2.52 -4.68
N THR A 59 -19.41 2.56 -5.39
CA THR A 59 -18.59 3.78 -5.53
C THR A 59 -18.67 4.40 -6.92
N GLY A 60 -19.15 3.65 -7.92
CA GLY A 60 -19.13 4.04 -9.33
C GLY A 60 -17.73 4.06 -9.94
N VAL A 61 -16.69 3.66 -9.19
CA VAL A 61 -15.31 3.58 -9.66
C VAL A 61 -15.13 2.30 -10.48
N SER A 62 -14.36 2.38 -11.57
CA SER A 62 -14.14 1.25 -12.46
C SER A 62 -13.29 0.14 -11.84
N ALA A 63 -13.52 -1.10 -12.26
CA ALA A 63 -12.90 -2.29 -11.66
C ALA A 63 -11.35 -2.29 -11.73
N ASP A 64 -10.78 -1.68 -12.77
CA ASP A 64 -9.34 -1.53 -12.97
C ASP A 64 -8.66 -0.62 -11.94
N GLN A 65 -9.42 0.23 -11.24
CA GLN A 65 -8.90 1.04 -10.13
C GLN A 65 -8.84 0.29 -8.80
N PHE A 66 -9.26 -0.98 -8.77
CA PHE A 66 -9.11 -1.89 -7.64
C PHE A 66 -8.14 -3.03 -8.00
N PRO A 67 -6.84 -2.72 -8.17
CA PRO A 67 -5.86 -3.73 -8.55
C PRO A 67 -5.61 -4.72 -7.41
N ASP A 68 -5.19 -5.93 -7.78
CA ASP A 68 -4.86 -7.00 -6.84
C ASP A 68 -3.63 -6.65 -6.01
N VAL A 69 -3.65 -7.07 -4.74
CA VAL A 69 -2.44 -7.09 -3.92
C VAL A 69 -1.61 -8.32 -4.33
N PRO A 70 -0.38 -8.16 -4.84
CA PRO A 70 0.31 -9.24 -5.54
C PRO A 70 0.74 -10.42 -4.65
N TRP A 71 0.73 -10.24 -3.33
CA TRP A 71 1.07 -11.27 -2.35
C TRP A 71 -0.15 -11.77 -1.56
N ALA A 72 -1.37 -11.36 -1.90
CA ALA A 72 -2.58 -11.77 -1.21
C ALA A 72 -3.71 -12.13 -2.20
N ASP A 73 -4.08 -13.42 -2.22
CA ASP A 73 -5.11 -13.95 -3.12
C ASP A 73 -6.49 -13.31 -2.92
N ASP A 74 -6.74 -12.75 -1.73
CA ASP A 74 -7.99 -12.11 -1.32
C ASP A 74 -7.87 -10.59 -1.13
N GLY A 75 -6.74 -9.98 -1.51
CA GLY A 75 -6.44 -8.56 -1.31
C GLY A 75 -6.71 -7.68 -2.54
N LEU A 76 -7.28 -6.50 -2.30
CA LEU A 76 -7.45 -5.43 -3.30
C LEU A 76 -6.89 -4.12 -2.75
N TYR A 77 -6.18 -3.36 -3.57
CA TYR A 77 -5.88 -1.97 -3.25
C TYR A 77 -7.11 -1.08 -3.45
N ILE A 78 -7.19 -0.01 -2.67
CA ILE A 78 -8.23 1.01 -2.75
C ILE A 78 -7.59 2.28 -3.33
N PRO A 79 -8.21 2.92 -4.35
CA PRO A 79 -7.68 4.15 -4.90
C PRO A 79 -7.74 5.26 -3.86
N ALA A 80 -6.75 6.16 -3.88
CA ALA A 80 -6.63 7.24 -2.90
C ALA A 80 -7.83 8.21 -2.86
N THR A 81 -8.64 8.23 -3.92
CA THR A 81 -9.89 8.99 -4.01
C THR A 81 -11.00 8.43 -3.12
N LEU A 82 -10.89 7.17 -2.71
CA LEU A 82 -11.82 6.50 -1.81
C LEU A 82 -11.17 6.36 -0.44
N GLN A 83 -11.72 7.05 0.56
CA GLN A 83 -11.34 6.80 1.94
C GLN A 83 -12.32 5.80 2.56
N PRO A 84 -11.86 4.64 3.05
CA PRO A 84 -12.68 3.80 3.90
C PRO A 84 -12.79 4.46 5.28
N GLY A 85 -13.96 5.06 5.58
CA GLY A 85 -14.24 5.78 6.83
C GLY A 85 -15.42 6.73 6.69
#